data_AF-A0A2D7S5R5-F1
#
_entry.id   AF-A0A2D7S5R5-F1
#
_cell.length_a   1.000
_cell.length_b   1.000
_cell.length_c   1.000
_cell.angle_alpha   90.00
_cell.angle_beta   90.00
_cell.angle_gamma   90.00
#
_symmetry.space_group_name_H-M   'P 1'
#
loop_
_entity.id
_entity.type
_entity.pdbx_description
1 polymer ?
#
loop_
_entity_poly.entity_id
_entity_poly.type
_entity_poly.pdbx_seq_one_letter_code
_entity_poly.pdbx_strand_id
1 'polypeptide(L)'
;MKTRPSYYFLFFFGLSLASSLASADSLREYHQRMCNQGNLDSCKKAEAMLQGEHLADRIVELGDNFAATVNRLKREENNKPLLRKAYIDVLEDYFKSSTGEQKQSEDLEIISLCAEHYHDYWRNRKVWWPTQEDGRPDWATIYYYIVDHYYGYCIALSNL
;
A
#
# COMPACT_ATOMS: atom_id res chain seq x y z
N MET A 1 -55.87 -29.39 -50.10
CA MET A 1 -56.06 -28.16 -49.32
C MET A 1 -55.75 -28.48 -47.86
N LYS A 2 -54.71 -27.83 -47.29
CA LYS A 2 -54.38 -27.66 -45.85
C LYS A 2 -54.15 -28.92 -44.98
N THR A 3 -53.16 -29.05 -44.11
CA THR A 3 -51.85 -28.41 -43.77
C THR A 3 -51.26 -29.35 -42.70
N ARG A 4 -50.02 -29.82 -42.85
CA ARG A 4 -49.29 -30.55 -41.79
C ARG A 4 -48.72 -29.55 -40.78
N PRO A 5 -48.77 -29.78 -39.46
CA PRO A 5 -47.89 -29.08 -38.54
C PRO A 5 -46.60 -29.89 -38.35
N SER A 6 -45.52 -29.22 -38.70
CA SER A 6 -44.15 -29.49 -38.31
C SER A 6 -43.98 -29.19 -36.82
N TYR A 7 -43.36 -30.06 -36.04
CA TYR A 7 -42.82 -29.72 -34.72
C TYR A 7 -41.41 -30.26 -34.57
N TYR A 8 -40.49 -29.39 -35.00
CA TYR A 8 -39.17 -29.08 -34.44
C TYR A 8 -38.61 -30.00 -33.34
N PHE A 9 -37.54 -30.70 -33.70
CA PHE A 9 -36.23 -30.68 -33.05
C PHE A 9 -36.17 -30.20 -31.59
N LEU A 10 -35.84 -31.12 -30.69
CA LEU A 10 -35.14 -30.80 -29.43
C LEU A 10 -33.97 -31.78 -29.26
N PHE A 11 -32.88 -31.51 -29.98
CA PHE A 11 -31.56 -32.01 -29.62
C PHE A 11 -31.07 -31.14 -28.45
N PHE A 12 -31.27 -31.59 -27.22
CA PHE A 12 -30.61 -31.02 -26.05
C PHE A 12 -29.12 -31.38 -26.14
N PHE A 13 -28.36 -30.60 -26.90
CA PHE A 13 -26.91 -30.51 -26.68
C PHE A 13 -26.72 -29.87 -25.31
N GLY A 14 -26.43 -30.70 -24.31
CA GLY A 14 -25.84 -30.26 -23.06
C GLY A 14 -24.47 -29.68 -23.36
N LEU A 15 -24.44 -28.40 -23.77
CA LEU A 15 -23.24 -27.59 -23.69
C LEU A 15 -22.97 -27.42 -22.20
N SER A 16 -22.19 -28.33 -21.62
CA SER A 16 -21.51 -28.07 -20.37
C SER A 16 -20.50 -26.96 -20.66
N LEU A 17 -20.98 -25.72 -20.58
CA LEU A 17 -20.12 -24.58 -20.29
C LEU A 17 -19.53 -24.86 -18.91
N ALA A 18 -18.43 -25.62 -18.91
CA ALA A 18 -17.42 -25.48 -17.90
C ALA A 18 -16.93 -24.04 -18.05
N SER A 19 -17.66 -23.11 -17.41
CA SER A 19 -17.13 -21.82 -17.02
C SER A 19 -15.94 -22.14 -16.15
N SER A 20 -14.77 -22.32 -16.77
CA SER A 20 -13.51 -22.23 -16.07
C SER A 20 -13.57 -20.87 -15.39
N LEU A 21 -13.78 -20.88 -14.08
CA LEU A 21 -13.48 -19.75 -13.20
C LEU A 21 -12.02 -19.43 -13.49
N ALA A 22 -11.79 -18.55 -14.47
CA ALA A 22 -10.52 -17.91 -14.66
C ALA A 22 -10.35 -17.05 -13.42
N SER A 23 -9.73 -17.62 -12.39
CA SER A 23 -9.23 -16.85 -11.26
C SER A 23 -8.33 -15.79 -11.87
N ALA A 24 -8.74 -14.52 -11.77
CA ALA A 24 -7.90 -13.42 -12.18
C ALA A 24 -6.69 -13.44 -11.26
N ASP A 25 -5.54 -13.85 -11.79
CA ASP A 25 -4.32 -13.87 -11.00
C ASP A 25 -3.96 -12.46 -10.58
N SER A 26 -3.47 -12.32 -9.35
CA SER A 26 -2.70 -11.14 -8.98
C SER A 26 -1.50 -10.98 -9.92
N LEU A 27 -0.98 -9.75 -10.01
CA LEU A 27 0.20 -9.48 -10.85
C LEU A 27 1.41 -10.31 -10.41
N ARG A 28 1.57 -10.55 -9.11
CA ARG A 28 2.60 -11.45 -8.56
C ARG A 28 2.38 -12.89 -9.02
N GLU A 29 1.17 -13.43 -8.88
CA GLU A 29 0.85 -14.80 -9.32
C GLU A 29 1.05 -14.98 -10.83
N TYR A 30 0.70 -13.98 -11.64
CA TYR A 30 1.02 -13.96 -13.06
C TYR A 30 2.53 -14.11 -13.29
N HIS A 31 3.36 -13.27 -12.67
CA HIS A 31 4.81 -13.34 -12.82
C HIS A 31 5.41 -14.63 -12.25
N GLN A 32 4.86 -15.17 -11.16
CA GLN A 32 5.30 -16.44 -10.59
C GLN A 32 5.06 -17.60 -11.56
N ARG A 33 3.90 -17.64 -12.23
CA ARG A 33 3.64 -18.67 -13.25
C ARG A 33 4.55 -18.54 -14.47
N MET A 34 4.78 -17.31 -14.94
CA MET A 34 5.71 -17.08 -16.05
C MET A 34 7.14 -17.50 -15.67
N CYS A 35 7.54 -17.26 -14.41
CA CYS A 35 8.80 -17.76 -13.86
C CYS A 35 8.87 -19.30 -13.90
N ASN A 36 7.81 -19.98 -13.44
CA ASN A 36 7.73 -21.45 -13.46
C ASN A 36 7.79 -22.03 -14.88
N GLN A 37 7.44 -21.23 -15.90
CA GLN A 37 7.56 -21.57 -17.32
C GLN A 37 8.95 -21.25 -17.92
N GLY A 38 9.89 -20.76 -17.11
CA GLY A 38 11.27 -20.47 -17.51
C GLY A 38 11.57 -19.00 -17.84
N ASN A 39 10.62 -18.07 -17.64
CA ASN A 39 10.88 -16.64 -17.85
C ASN A 39 11.62 -16.03 -16.65
N LEU A 40 12.95 -15.88 -16.78
CA LEU A 40 13.83 -15.36 -15.72
C LEU A 40 13.50 -13.93 -15.27
N ASP A 41 13.07 -13.06 -16.18
CA ASP A 41 12.68 -11.69 -15.82
C ASP A 41 11.42 -11.67 -14.95
N SER A 42 10.51 -12.61 -15.20
CA SER A 42 9.32 -12.78 -14.36
C SER A 42 9.65 -13.34 -12.98
N CYS A 43 10.70 -14.14 -12.84
CA CYS A 43 11.18 -14.59 -11.52
C CYS A 43 11.59 -13.39 -10.66
N LYS A 44 12.41 -12.48 -11.21
CA LYS A 44 12.87 -11.28 -10.50
C LYS A 44 11.70 -10.38 -10.10
N LYS A 45 10.71 -10.22 -10.99
CA LYS A 45 9.50 -9.43 -10.69
C LYS A 45 8.64 -10.06 -9.60
N ALA A 46 8.42 -11.37 -9.66
CA ALA A 46 7.66 -12.09 -8.63
C ALA A 46 8.34 -12.00 -7.25
N GLU A 47 9.66 -12.15 -7.20
CA GLU A 47 10.45 -11.99 -5.97
C GLU A 47 10.39 -10.56 -5.43
N ALA A 48 10.59 -9.54 -6.28
CA ALA A 48 10.49 -8.14 -5.87
C ALA A 48 9.08 -7.79 -5.36
N MET A 49 8.02 -8.32 -5.99
CA MET A 49 6.65 -8.15 -5.53
C MET A 49 6.41 -8.82 -4.18
N LEU A 50 6.92 -10.04 -3.98
CA LEU A 50 6.82 -10.74 -2.70
C LEU A 50 7.53 -9.98 -1.58
N GLN A 51 8.72 -9.45 -1.85
CA GLN A 51 9.43 -8.57 -0.92
C GLN A 51 8.62 -7.30 -0.60
N GLY A 52 7.98 -6.71 -1.61
CA GLY A 52 7.06 -5.58 -1.44
C GLY A 52 5.83 -5.91 -0.58
N GLU A 53 5.24 -7.09 -0.75
CA GLU A 53 4.13 -7.57 0.08
C GLU A 53 4.56 -7.73 1.54
N HIS A 54 5.71 -8.37 1.80
CA HIS A 54 6.25 -8.49 3.16
C HIS A 54 6.57 -7.13 3.79
N LEU A 55 7.05 -6.18 2.99
CA LEU A 55 7.28 -4.82 3.46
C LEU A 55 5.96 -4.13 3.82
N ALA A 56 4.92 -4.29 3.01
CA ALA A 56 3.60 -3.74 3.27
C ALA A 56 2.99 -4.32 4.56
N ASP A 57 3.05 -5.64 4.76
CA ASP A 57 2.58 -6.31 5.98
C ASP A 57 3.29 -5.76 7.22
N ARG A 58 4.61 -5.57 7.13
CA ARG A 58 5.42 -4.97 8.21
C ARG A 58 4.99 -3.54 8.51
N ILE A 59 4.74 -2.72 7.49
CA ILE A 59 4.30 -1.33 7.68
C ILE A 59 2.94 -1.30 8.38
N VAL A 60 2.03 -2.21 8.05
CA VAL A 60 0.73 -2.33 8.73
C VAL A 60 0.92 -2.66 10.21
N GLU A 61 1.73 -3.67 10.54
CA GLU A 61 2.00 -4.04 11.93
C GLU A 61 2.59 -2.88 12.74
N LEU A 62 3.58 -2.18 12.17
CA LEU A 62 4.19 -1.03 12.82
C LEU A 62 3.21 0.14 12.98
N GLY A 63 2.39 0.40 11.96
CA GLY A 63 1.35 1.42 11.99
C GLY A 63 0.33 1.18 13.11
N ASP A 64 -0.14 -0.06 13.24
CA ASP A 64 -1.07 -0.46 14.30
C ASP A 64 -0.45 -0.29 15.70
N ASN A 65 0.80 -0.74 15.87
CA ASN A 65 1.54 -0.58 17.12
C ASN A 65 1.77 0.90 17.48
N PHE A 66 2.11 1.73 16.49
CA PHE A 66 2.27 3.16 16.68
C PHE A 66 0.94 3.82 17.06
N ALA A 67 -0.17 3.45 16.40
CA ALA A 67 -1.50 3.96 16.70
C ALA A 67 -1.97 3.59 18.11
N ALA A 68 -1.56 2.42 18.63
CA ALA A 68 -1.87 1.99 19.99
C ALA A 68 -1.06 2.75 21.06
N THR A 69 0.15 3.23 20.73
CA THR A 69 1.11 3.80 21.69
C THR A 69 1.33 5.31 21.55
N VAL A 70 0.78 5.94 20.51
CA VAL A 70 0.95 7.36 20.23
C VAL A 70 0.52 8.26 21.39
N ASN A 71 1.44 9.14 21.79
CA ASN A 71 1.11 10.22 22.72
C ASN A 71 0.31 11.31 22.00
N ARG A 72 -1.02 11.17 22.04
CA ARG A 72 -1.95 12.08 21.36
C ARG A 72 -1.83 13.53 21.83
N LEU A 73 -1.51 13.79 23.10
CA LEU A 73 -1.29 15.15 23.61
C LEU A 73 -0.10 15.86 22.94
N LYS A 74 0.89 15.10 22.47
CA LYS A 74 2.06 15.64 21.78
C LYS A 74 1.90 15.69 20.27
N ARG A 75 0.96 14.92 19.70
CA ARG A 75 0.81 14.73 18.25
C ARG A 75 -0.50 15.24 17.67
N GLU A 76 -1.43 15.70 18.50
CA GLU A 76 -2.71 16.25 18.07
C GLU A 76 -2.93 17.65 18.67
N GLU A 77 -3.47 18.56 17.87
CA GLU A 77 -3.92 19.88 18.32
C GLU A 77 -5.29 20.16 17.73
N ASN A 78 -6.35 20.20 18.54
CA ASN A 78 -7.75 20.37 18.07
C ASN A 78 -8.21 19.23 17.12
N ASN A 79 -7.99 17.96 17.52
CA ASN A 79 -8.33 16.74 16.76
C ASN A 79 -7.66 16.63 15.38
N LYS A 80 -6.45 17.18 15.30
CA LYS A 80 -5.81 17.55 14.04
C LYS A 80 -4.34 17.15 14.18
N PRO A 81 -3.77 16.37 13.25
CA PRO A 81 -2.44 15.80 13.48
C PRO A 81 -1.34 16.83 13.26
N LEU A 82 -0.31 16.77 14.10
CA LEU A 82 0.92 17.53 13.95
C LEU A 82 1.89 16.76 13.04
N LEU A 83 1.59 16.73 11.74
CA LEU A 83 2.24 15.82 10.79
C LEU A 83 3.76 16.02 10.66
N ARG A 84 4.28 17.25 10.81
CA ARG A 84 5.72 17.51 10.73
C ARG A 84 6.49 16.73 11.82
N LYS A 85 5.98 16.75 13.05
CA LYS A 85 6.59 16.01 14.17
C LYS A 85 6.36 14.51 14.03
N ALA A 86 5.15 14.12 13.63
CA ALA A 86 4.81 12.73 13.41
C ALA A 86 5.71 12.09 12.34
N TYR A 87 6.07 12.84 11.29
CA TYR A 87 6.95 12.37 10.22
C TYR A 87 8.28 11.83 10.76
N ILE A 88 8.95 12.62 11.60
CA ILE A 88 10.25 12.26 12.19
C ILE A 88 10.09 11.03 13.09
N ASP A 89 9.12 11.07 14.02
CA ASP A 89 8.90 9.98 14.97
C ASP A 89 8.55 8.64 14.28
N VAL A 90 7.76 8.69 13.19
CA VAL A 90 7.40 7.50 12.42
C VAL A 90 8.61 6.93 11.70
N LEU A 91 9.45 7.75 11.09
CA LEU A 91 10.67 7.26 10.44
C LEU A 91 11.65 6.68 11.45
N GLU A 92 11.82 7.31 12.61
CA GLU A 92 12.63 6.75 13.70
C GLU A 92 12.15 5.37 14.13
N ASP A 93 10.83 5.21 14.34
CA ASP A 93 10.22 3.92 14.69
C ASP A 93 10.39 2.87 13.58
N TYR A 94 10.14 3.27 12.33
CA TYR A 94 10.28 2.43 11.15
C TYR A 94 11.71 1.93 10.95
N PHE A 95 12.72 2.79 11.12
CA PHE A 95 14.12 2.38 10.96
C PHE A 95 14.63 1.58 12.15
N LYS A 96 14.22 1.91 13.37
CA LYS A 96 14.62 1.19 14.58
C LYS A 96 14.17 -0.27 14.58
N SER A 97 13.02 -0.57 13.97
CA SER A 97 12.51 -1.93 13.87
C SER A 97 13.15 -2.76 12.74
N SER A 98 14.04 -2.17 11.94
CA SER A 98 14.79 -2.91 10.91
C SER A 98 16.06 -3.53 11.51
N THR A 99 16.26 -4.84 11.28
CA THR A 99 17.40 -5.61 11.83
C THR A 99 18.70 -5.46 11.03
N GLY A 100 18.70 -4.65 9.97
CA GLY A 100 19.87 -4.35 9.16
C GLY A 100 20.34 -2.93 9.46
N GLU A 101 21.65 -2.73 9.54
CA GLU A 101 22.32 -1.43 9.70
C GLU A 101 22.10 -0.50 8.49
N GLN A 102 20.87 -0.21 8.08
CA GLN A 102 20.56 1.06 7.45
C GLN A 102 20.41 2.10 8.55
N LYS A 103 21.54 2.34 9.24
CA LYS A 103 21.81 3.63 9.84
C LYS A 103 22.12 4.55 8.67
N GLN A 104 21.10 4.84 7.87
CA GLN A 104 21.21 5.88 6.88
C GLN A 104 21.38 7.13 7.75
N SER A 105 22.62 7.63 7.78
CA SER A 105 22.92 9.01 8.15
C SER A 105 22.26 9.88 7.09
N GLU A 106 20.94 9.80 7.01
CA GLU A 106 20.15 10.72 6.24
C GLU A 106 20.41 12.09 6.82
N ASP A 107 20.64 13.02 5.92
CA ASP A 107 20.77 14.41 6.29
C ASP A 107 19.51 14.81 7.03
N LEU A 108 19.65 15.07 8.33
CA LEU A 108 18.55 15.51 9.20
C LEU A 108 17.88 16.75 8.61
N GLU A 109 18.61 17.54 7.81
CA GLU A 109 18.07 18.66 7.05
C GLU A 109 17.06 18.20 5.99
N ILE A 110 17.41 17.20 5.17
CA ILE A 110 16.52 16.68 4.13
C ILE A 110 15.26 16.04 4.75
N ILE A 111 15.40 15.23 5.81
CA ILE A 111 14.24 14.68 6.52
C ILE A 111 13.33 15.81 7.03
N SER A 112 13.92 16.88 7.60
CA SER A 112 13.15 18.03 8.09
C SER A 112 12.41 18.74 6.94
N LEU A 113 13.05 18.91 5.78
CA LEU A 113 12.40 19.49 4.59
C LEU A 113 11.26 18.61 4.08
N CYS A 114 11.44 17.29 4.05
CA CYS A 114 10.39 16.34 3.68
C CYS A 114 9.22 16.38 4.65
N ALA A 115 9.48 16.48 5.95
CA ALA A 115 8.46 16.59 6.99
C ALA A 115 7.62 17.87 6.83
N GLU A 116 8.26 18.99 6.48
CA GLU A 116 7.56 20.24 6.18
C GLU A 116 6.71 20.11 4.91
N HIS A 117 7.28 19.57 3.83
CA HIS A 117 6.54 19.32 2.59
C HIS A 117 5.29 18.46 2.82
N TYR A 118 5.44 17.35 3.54
CA TYR A 118 4.34 16.44 3.87
C TYR A 118 3.27 17.14 4.73
N HIS A 119 3.70 17.90 5.75
CA HIS A 119 2.78 18.66 6.59
C HIS A 119 2.01 19.69 5.77
N ASP A 120 2.69 20.50 4.96
CA ASP A 120 2.07 21.53 4.14
C ASP A 120 1.06 20.96 3.14
N TYR A 121 1.43 19.86 2.49
CA TYR A 121 0.57 19.17 1.54
C TYR A 121 -0.75 18.76 2.19
N TRP A 122 -0.71 18.07 3.33
CA TRP A 122 -1.93 17.53 3.93
C TRP A 122 -2.71 18.54 4.81
N ARG A 123 -2.00 19.44 5.49
CA ARG A 123 -2.59 20.36 6.48
C ARG A 123 -2.93 21.72 5.88
N ASN A 124 -1.97 22.34 5.21
CA ASN A 124 -2.07 23.74 4.81
C ASN A 124 -2.81 23.88 3.47
N ARG A 125 -2.64 22.92 2.55
CA ARG A 125 -3.38 22.87 1.30
C ARG A 125 -4.78 22.25 1.41
N LYS A 126 -5.22 21.87 2.63
CA LYS A 126 -6.56 21.34 2.96
C LYS A 126 -6.97 20.12 2.13
N VAL A 127 -6.03 19.27 1.77
CA VAL A 127 -6.24 18.13 0.86
C VAL A 127 -6.81 16.90 1.59
N TRP A 128 -7.18 17.05 2.87
CA TRP A 128 -7.64 16.00 3.80
C TRP A 128 -6.51 15.11 4.34
N TRP A 129 -6.58 14.67 5.59
CA TRP A 129 -5.66 13.68 6.17
C TRP A 129 -6.47 12.46 6.65
N PRO A 130 -5.84 11.28 6.77
CA PRO A 130 -6.53 10.09 7.25
C PRO A 130 -7.16 10.33 8.61
N THR A 131 -8.47 10.08 8.70
CA THR A 131 -9.29 10.33 9.87
C THR A 131 -10.16 9.12 10.16
N GLN A 132 -10.35 8.84 11.45
CA GLN A 132 -11.31 7.84 11.93
C GLN A 132 -12.74 8.41 11.84
N GLU A 133 -13.74 7.56 12.08
CA GLU A 133 -15.15 7.95 12.06
C GLU A 133 -15.49 9.09 13.05
N ASP A 134 -14.74 9.18 14.15
CA ASP A 134 -14.90 10.25 15.16
C ASP A 134 -14.16 11.56 14.82
N GLY A 135 -13.55 11.62 13.63
CA GLY A 135 -12.81 12.78 13.13
C GLY A 135 -11.40 12.94 13.71
N ARG A 136 -10.94 12.04 14.58
CA ARG A 136 -9.55 12.04 15.06
C ARG A 136 -8.60 11.48 13.99
N PRO A 137 -7.30 11.78 14.08
CA PRO A 137 -6.32 11.24 13.14
C PRO A 137 -6.28 9.72 13.18
N ASP A 138 -6.30 9.10 12.00
CA ASP A 138 -6.03 7.68 11.83
C ASP A 138 -4.52 7.45 11.78
N TRP A 139 -3.94 7.19 12.95
CA TRP A 139 -2.49 7.09 13.11
C TRP A 139 -1.86 5.89 12.39
N ALA A 140 -2.59 4.80 12.18
CA ALA A 140 -2.08 3.65 11.44
C ALA A 140 -1.93 3.99 9.95
N THR A 141 -2.97 4.61 9.37
CA THR A 141 -2.94 5.06 7.98
C THR A 141 -1.95 6.22 7.77
N ILE A 142 -1.85 7.16 8.73
CA ILE A 142 -0.85 8.23 8.69
C ILE A 142 0.56 7.66 8.67
N TYR A 143 0.85 6.63 9.48
CA TYR A 143 2.14 5.95 9.50
C TYR A 143 2.51 5.43 8.10
N TYR A 144 1.59 4.70 7.47
CA TYR A 144 1.77 4.20 6.11
C TYR A 144 2.12 5.32 5.12
N TYR A 145 1.33 6.41 5.11
CA TYR A 145 1.56 7.51 4.16
C TYR A 145 2.85 8.27 4.40
N ILE A 146 3.35 8.32 5.64
CA ILE A 146 4.65 8.92 5.94
C ILE A 146 5.77 8.06 5.34
N VAL A 147 5.71 6.74 5.53
CA VAL A 147 6.71 5.81 4.97
C VAL A 147 6.65 5.83 3.43
N ASP A 148 5.46 5.81 2.83
CA ASP A 148 5.27 5.93 1.39
C ASP A 148 5.83 7.25 0.84
N HIS A 149 5.52 8.38 1.47
CA HIS A 149 6.09 9.67 1.09
C HIS A 149 7.62 9.69 1.21
N TYR A 150 8.18 9.06 2.25
CA TYR A 150 9.62 9.01 2.42
C TYR A 150 10.31 8.29 1.25
N TYR A 151 9.84 7.10 0.87
CA TYR A 151 10.43 6.37 -0.27
C TYR A 151 10.08 6.99 -1.63
N GLY A 152 8.86 7.51 -1.79
CA GLY A 152 8.36 8.04 -3.06
C GLY A 152 8.79 9.48 -3.38
N TYR A 153 9.19 10.26 -2.37
CA TYR A 153 9.57 11.66 -2.52
C TYR A 153 10.89 11.99 -1.83
N CYS A 154 11.05 11.64 -0.56
CA CYS A 154 12.19 12.11 0.22
C CYS A 154 13.53 11.51 -0.24
N ILE A 155 13.59 10.20 -0.48
CA ILE A 155 14.80 9.55 -1.02
C ILE A 155 15.19 10.12 -2.37
N ALA A 156 14.20 10.46 -3.22
CA ALA A 156 14.48 11.05 -4.52
C ALA A 156 15.19 12.40 -4.39
N LEU A 157 14.83 13.21 -3.38
CA LEU A 157 15.51 14.47 -3.07
C LEU A 157 16.91 14.26 -2.47
N SER A 158 17.10 13.25 -1.61
CA SER A 158 18.41 12.96 -1.00
C SER A 158 19.48 12.48 -1.98
N ASN A 159 19.08 12.06 -3.18
CA ASN A 159 19.98 11.59 -4.24
C ASN A 159 20.27 12.66 -5.32
N LEU A 160 19.81 13.90 -5.13
CA LEU A 160 20.11 15.07 -5.99
C LEU A 160 21.36 15.79 -5.49
#